data_AF-A0A8C3F7B3-F1
#
_entry.id   AF-A0A8C3F7B3-F1
#
_cell.length_a   1.000
_cell.length_b   1.000
_cell.length_c   1.000
_cell.angle_alpha   90.00
_cell.angle_beta   90.00
_cell.angle_gamma   90.00
#
_symmetry.space_group_name_H-M   'P 1'
#
loop_
_entity.id
_entity.type
_entity.pdbx_description
1 polymer ?
#
loop_
_entity_poly.entity_id
_entity_poly.type
_entity_poly.pdbx_seq_one_letter_code
_entity_poly.pdbx_strand_id
1 'polypeptide(L)'
;MAHEGLHFVHVRHAGLYFVATTGHDVSPFTIIEFLNRLVTLIRDYCGSLSEKTVSLNFALIYELLDEMLDYGYVQTTAPDVLRNFIQTEPVLSKAFSLLDLGSVGLFGAETQQSKVAPSSAASRPVLPPHGDQGARNEVFLDVVERLTVVIAANSCASG
;
A
#
# COMPACT_ATOMS: atom_id res chain seq x y z
N MET A 1 -24.78 -4.82 0.84
CA MET A 1 -25.92 -5.28 1.69
C MET A 1 -26.76 -4.07 2.01
N ALA A 2 -28.09 -4.17 2.05
CA ALA A 2 -28.95 -3.04 2.43
C ALA A 2 -29.74 -3.42 3.69
N HIS A 3 -29.77 -2.54 4.68
CA HIS A 3 -30.57 -2.71 5.89
C HIS A 3 -31.17 -1.35 6.26
N GLU A 4 -32.49 -1.29 6.43
CA GLU A 4 -33.21 -0.06 6.83
C GLU A 4 -32.94 1.17 5.95
N GLY A 5 -32.69 0.97 4.64
CA GLY A 5 -32.39 2.07 3.69
C GLY A 5 -30.93 2.51 3.69
N LEU A 6 -30.06 1.87 4.48
CA LEU A 6 -28.61 2.08 4.44
C LEU A 6 -27.96 0.99 3.59
N HIS A 7 -27.11 1.43 2.66
CA HIS A 7 -26.27 0.59 1.84
C HIS A 7 -24.89 0.44 2.47
N PHE A 8 -24.44 -0.80 2.61
CA PHE A 8 -23.12 -1.18 3.10
C PHE A 8 -22.28 -1.68 1.92
N VAL A 9 -21.26 -0.91 1.58
CA VAL A 9 -20.28 -1.19 0.53
C VAL A 9 -18.95 -1.52 1.20
N HIS A 10 -18.28 -2.58 0.78
CA HIS A 10 -17.03 -2.99 1.41
C HIS A 10 -16.03 -3.57 0.42
N VAL A 11 -14.76 -3.51 0.81
CA VAL A 11 -13.66 -4.25 0.18
C VAL A 11 -12.93 -5.05 1.24
N ARG A 12 -12.39 -6.21 0.86
CA ARG A 12 -11.66 -7.09 1.76
C ARG A 12 -10.19 -7.12 1.39
N HIS A 13 -9.33 -6.76 2.33
CA HIS A 13 -7.88 -6.74 2.16
C HIS A 13 -7.18 -7.30 3.39
N ALA A 14 -6.25 -8.24 3.20
CA ALA A 14 -5.49 -8.86 4.30
C ALA A 14 -6.37 -9.40 5.46
N GLY A 15 -7.55 -9.93 5.14
CA GLY A 15 -8.50 -10.44 6.13
C GLY A 15 -9.35 -9.37 6.83
N LEU A 16 -9.06 -8.08 6.62
CA LEU A 16 -9.83 -6.95 7.15
C LEU A 16 -10.92 -6.51 6.18
N TYR A 17 -12.03 -6.01 6.73
CA TYR A 17 -13.12 -5.39 5.99
C TYR A 17 -13.04 -3.87 6.12
N PHE A 18 -12.94 -3.18 5.00
CA PHE A 18 -13.09 -1.73 4.91
C PHE A 18 -14.49 -1.46 4.40
N VAL A 19 -15.30 -0.78 5.22
CA VAL A 19 -16.73 -0.63 4.98
C VAL A 19 -17.08 0.85 4.93
N ALA A 20 -17.86 1.24 3.93
CA ALA A 20 -18.51 2.53 3.86
C ALA A 20 -20.03 2.32 3.86
N THR A 21 -20.73 3.21 4.55
CA THR A 21 -22.19 3.21 4.66
C THR A 21 -22.77 4.45 4.00
N THR A 22 -23.78 4.29 3.16
CA THR A 22 -24.49 5.41 2.53
C THR A 22 -26.00 5.21 2.62
N GLY A 23 -26.74 6.25 2.99
CA GLY A 23 -28.21 6.30 2.88
C GLY A 23 -28.70 6.95 1.59
N HIS A 24 -27.77 7.47 0.78
CA HIS A 24 -28.05 8.14 -0.49
C HIS A 24 -27.67 7.26 -1.67
N ASP A 25 -28.30 7.54 -2.80
CA ASP A 25 -28.05 6.87 -4.08
C ASP A 25 -26.73 7.36 -4.69
N VAL A 26 -25.63 6.93 -4.09
CA VAL A 26 -24.24 7.23 -4.51
C VAL A 26 -23.74 6.07 -5.35
N SER A 27 -22.99 6.37 -6.41
CA SER A 27 -22.36 5.33 -7.24
C SER A 27 -21.49 4.41 -6.38
N PRO A 28 -21.78 3.10 -6.33
CA PRO A 28 -20.99 2.17 -5.52
C PRO A 28 -19.55 2.05 -6.03
N PHE A 29 -19.31 2.34 -7.32
CA PHE A 29 -17.97 2.32 -7.90
C PHE A 29 -17.05 3.37 -7.29
N THR A 30 -17.54 4.59 -7.06
CA THR A 30 -16.78 5.66 -6.41
C THR A 30 -16.39 5.27 -4.98
N ILE A 31 -17.32 4.65 -4.25
CA ILE A 31 -17.07 4.16 -2.89
C ILE A 31 -16.01 3.04 -2.90
N ILE A 32 -16.13 2.08 -3.82
CA ILE A 32 -15.17 0.98 -3.96
C ILE A 32 -13.78 1.50 -4.35
N GLU A 33 -13.69 2.45 -5.28
CA GLU A 33 -12.45 3.10 -5.68
C GLU A 33 -11.79 3.79 -4.48
N PHE A 34 -12.56 4.60 -3.75
CA PHE A 34 -12.09 5.27 -2.54
C PHE A 34 -11.57 4.27 -1.50
N LEU A 35 -12.33 3.22 -1.19
CA LEU A 35 -11.93 2.23 -0.20
C LEU A 35 -10.64 1.49 -0.61
N ASN A 36 -10.48 1.15 -1.88
CA ASN A 36 -9.23 0.57 -2.38
C ASN A 36 -8.06 1.56 -2.28
N ARG A 37 -8.29 2.84 -2.58
CA ARG A 37 -7.27 3.88 -2.48
C ARG A 37 -6.85 4.13 -1.03
N LEU A 38 -7.80 4.14 -0.09
CA LEU A 38 -7.54 4.18 1.35
C LEU A 38 -6.65 3.02 1.78
N VAL A 39 -6.95 1.79 1.34
CA VAL A 39 -6.13 0.63 1.65
C VAL A 39 -4.70 0.77 1.11
N THR A 40 -4.54 1.27 -0.11
CA THR A 40 -3.22 1.55 -0.69
C THR A 40 -2.46 2.58 0.16
N LEU A 41 -3.09 3.69 0.54
CA LEU A 41 -2.45 4.72 1.35
C LEU A 41 -2.08 4.21 2.75
N ILE A 42 -2.92 3.41 3.40
CA ILE A 42 -2.58 2.79 4.69
C ILE A 42 -1.32 1.92 4.55
N ARG A 43 -1.16 1.20 3.44
CA ARG A 43 0.06 0.42 3.16
C ARG A 43 1.25 1.33 2.86
N ASP A 44 1.07 2.39 2.10
CA ASP A 44 2.15 3.31 1.75
C ASP A 44 2.72 4.04 2.98
N TYR A 45 1.85 4.40 3.93
CA TYR A 45 2.26 5.07 5.18
C TYR A 45 2.72 4.09 6.27
N CYS A 46 2.00 2.97 6.47
CA CYS A 46 2.26 2.05 7.59
C CYS A 46 3.05 0.79 7.18
N GLY A 47 3.42 0.66 5.91
CA GLY A 47 4.11 -0.49 5.33
C GLY A 47 3.18 -1.67 5.00
N SER A 48 2.89 -2.50 6.01
CA SER A 48 2.08 -3.72 5.81
C SER A 48 0.68 -3.58 6.40
N LEU A 49 -0.32 -4.11 5.71
CA LEU A 49 -1.69 -4.10 6.23
C LEU A 49 -1.96 -5.34 7.09
N SER A 50 -2.16 -5.13 8.39
CA SER A 50 -2.58 -6.14 9.35
C SER A 50 -3.40 -5.49 10.48
N GLU A 51 -4.16 -6.28 11.23
CA GLU A 51 -4.88 -5.80 12.42
C GLU A 51 -3.93 -5.08 13.39
N LYS A 52 -2.77 -5.68 13.67
CA LYS A 52 -1.73 -5.09 14.52
C LYS A 52 -1.25 -3.74 13.98
N THR A 53 -1.02 -3.62 12.68
CA THR A 53 -0.58 -2.35 12.07
C THR A 53 -1.64 -1.26 12.27
N VAL A 54 -2.91 -1.59 12.03
CA VAL A 54 -4.03 -0.65 12.20
C VAL A 54 -4.15 -0.23 13.67
N SER A 55 -4.05 -1.17 14.61
CA SER A 55 -4.10 -0.86 16.04
C SER A 55 -2.95 0.04 16.51
N LEU A 56 -1.73 -0.16 15.98
CA LEU A 56 -0.56 0.65 16.35
C LEU A 56 -0.60 2.05 15.73
N ASN A 57 -1.21 2.20 14.55
CA ASN A 57 -1.20 3.43 13.76
C ASN A 57 -2.57 4.11 13.72
N PHE A 58 -3.43 3.89 14.73
CA PHE A 58 -4.81 4.39 14.68
C PHE A 58 -4.87 5.92 14.51
N ALA A 59 -4.01 6.67 15.20
CA ALA A 59 -3.96 8.13 15.12
C ALA A 59 -3.62 8.61 13.70
N LEU A 60 -2.60 8.01 13.07
CA LEU A 60 -2.21 8.29 11.70
C LEU A 60 -3.33 7.95 10.70
N ILE A 61 -4.04 6.83 10.90
CA ILE A 61 -5.14 6.44 10.02
C ILE A 61 -6.32 7.43 10.14
N TYR A 62 -6.61 7.93 11.34
CA TYR A 62 -7.64 8.97 11.52
C TYR A 62 -7.25 10.28 10.83
N GLU A 63 -5.99 10.70 10.98
CA GLU A 63 -5.49 11.90 10.31
C GLU A 63 -5.56 11.79 8.79
N LEU A 64 -5.18 10.62 8.24
CA LEU A 64 -5.36 10.32 6.82
C LEU A 64 -6.82 10.40 6.39
N LEU A 65 -7.75 9.84 7.18
CA LEU A 65 -9.17 9.88 6.84
C LEU A 65 -9.74 11.29 6.83
N ASP A 66 -9.33 12.15 7.77
CA ASP A 66 -9.78 13.54 7.88
C ASP A 66 -9.32 14.39 6.69
N GLU A 67 -8.08 14.18 6.23
CA GLU A 67 -7.54 14.88 5.06
C GLU A 67 -8.10 14.33 3.72
N MET A 68 -8.49 13.05 3.70
CA MET A 68 -9.00 12.40 2.49
C MET A 68 -10.48 12.67 2.24
N LEU A 69 -11.29 12.80 3.29
CA LEU A 69 -12.75 12.91 3.23
C LEU A 69 -13.25 14.07 4.10
N ASP A 70 -14.05 14.94 3.49
CA ASP A 70 -14.83 15.93 4.23
C ASP A 70 -16.32 15.69 3.99
N TYR A 71 -17.07 15.40 5.05
CA TYR A 71 -18.51 15.10 5.02
C TYR A 71 -18.93 14.06 3.95
N GLY A 72 -18.05 13.08 3.69
CA GLY A 72 -18.29 12.03 2.68
C GLY A 72 -17.88 12.41 1.24
N TYR A 73 -17.37 13.62 1.01
CA TYR A 73 -16.77 14.05 -0.25
C TYR A 73 -15.26 13.80 -0.22
N VAL A 74 -14.74 13.12 -1.25
CA VAL A 74 -13.30 12.88 -1.39
C VAL A 74 -12.60 14.17 -1.81
N GLN A 75 -11.69 14.66 -0.96
CA GLN A 75 -10.93 15.89 -1.20
C GLN A 75 -9.63 15.60 -1.97
N THR A 76 -8.77 14.75 -1.42
CA THR A 76 -7.53 14.33 -2.06
C THR A 76 -7.13 12.92 -1.66
N THR A 77 -6.50 12.20 -2.59
CA THR A 77 -5.93 10.87 -2.35
C THR A 77 -4.51 10.75 -2.91
N ALA A 78 -3.90 11.88 -3.25
CA ALA A 78 -2.54 11.95 -3.77
C ALA A 78 -1.55 11.91 -2.59
N PRO A 79 -0.69 10.88 -2.48
CA PRO A 79 0.22 10.73 -1.34
C PRO A 79 1.16 11.93 -1.20
N ASP A 80 1.63 12.49 -2.32
CA ASP A 80 2.55 13.64 -2.31
C ASP A 80 1.91 14.93 -1.78
N VAL A 81 0.58 15.05 -1.92
CA VAL A 81 -0.19 16.15 -1.35
C VAL A 81 -0.46 15.89 0.13
N LEU A 82 -0.96 14.69 0.45
CA LEU A 82 -1.31 14.28 1.81
C LEU A 82 -0.12 14.38 2.77
N ARG A 83 1.10 14.02 2.34
CA ARG A 83 2.32 14.10 3.17
C ARG A 83 2.57 15.49 3.78
N ASN A 84 2.07 16.57 3.18
CA ASN A 84 2.24 17.91 3.72
C ASN A 84 1.27 18.24 4.87
N PHE A 85 0.18 17.48 5.00
CA PHE A 85 -0.88 17.67 5.99
C PHE A 85 -0.83 16.65 7.13
N ILE A 86 -0.17 15.52 6.91
CA ILE A 86 0.03 14.47 7.93
C ILE A 86 1.22 14.79 8.83
N GLN A 87 0.99 14.86 10.14
CA GLN A 87 2.00 15.12 11.17
C GLN A 87 2.39 13.87 11.95
N THR A 88 1.53 12.84 11.97
CA THR A 88 1.80 11.62 12.73
C THR A 88 2.83 10.73 12.03
N GLU A 89 3.88 10.34 12.75
CA GLU A 89 4.89 9.40 12.25
C GLU A 89 4.40 7.93 12.35
N PRO A 90 4.65 7.08 11.34
CA PRO A 90 4.21 5.70 11.36
C PRO A 90 5.03 4.83 12.32
N VAL A 91 4.33 4.03 13.12
CA VAL A 91 4.91 2.97 13.95
C VAL A 91 5.03 1.70 13.11
N LEU A 92 6.22 1.46 12.58
CA LEU A 92 6.52 0.26 11.81
C LEU A 92 6.81 -0.91 12.75
N SER A 93 6.05 -2.00 12.61
CA SER A 93 6.38 -3.25 13.28
C SER A 93 7.67 -3.81 12.69
N LYS A 94 8.76 -3.84 13.47
CA LYS A 94 9.99 -4.53 13.05
C LYS A 94 9.66 -5.97 12.68
N ALA A 95 9.95 -6.34 11.43
CA ALA A 95 10.04 -7.75 11.07
C ALA A 95 11.18 -8.35 11.89
N PHE A 96 10.91 -9.46 12.58
CA PHE A 96 11.94 -10.22 13.29
C PHE A 96 12.98 -10.67 12.26
N SER A 97 14.12 -10.01 12.22
CA SER A 97 15.20 -10.34 11.29
C SER A 97 16.17 -11.26 11.99
N LEU A 98 16.39 -12.46 11.44
CA LEU A 98 17.42 -13.40 11.92
C LEU A 98 18.83 -12.78 11.89
N LEU A 99 19.03 -11.74 11.09
CA LEU A 99 20.27 -10.95 11.06
C LEU A 99 20.51 -10.15 12.35
N ASP A 100 19.46 -9.78 13.09
CA ASP A 100 19.58 -9.08 14.39
C ASP A 100 20.11 -10.03 15.49
N LEU A 101 19.96 -11.36 15.28
CA LEU A 101 20.61 -12.39 16.11
C LEU A 101 22.10 -12.57 15.82
N GLY A 102 22.64 -12.02 14.72
CA GLY A 102 24.07 -12.10 14.41
C GLY A 102 24.97 -11.37 15.42
N SER A 103 24.37 -10.52 16.26
CA SER A 103 25.04 -9.83 17.38
C SER A 103 25.16 -10.69 18.64
N VAL A 104 24.46 -11.83 18.73
CA VAL A 104 24.69 -12.86 19.74
C VAL A 104 25.79 -13.76 19.23
N GLY A 105 27.04 -13.40 19.56
CA GLY A 105 28.26 -14.01 19.04
C GLY A 105 28.26 -15.54 19.13
N LEU A 106 28.02 -16.18 17.99
CA LEU A 106 28.39 -17.58 17.76
C LEU A 106 29.83 -17.58 17.23
N PHE A 107 30.77 -17.84 18.14
CA PHE A 107 32.19 -18.04 17.87
C PHE A 107 32.41 -18.99 16.66
N GLY A 108 33.07 -18.52 15.59
CA GLY A 108 33.87 -19.40 14.72
C GLY A 108 33.42 -19.70 13.28
N ALA A 109 32.46 -18.99 12.69
CA ALA A 109 32.09 -19.21 11.27
C ALA A 109 32.62 -18.11 10.34
N GLU A 110 33.86 -18.27 9.88
CA GLU A 110 34.45 -17.46 8.82
C GLU A 110 33.92 -17.91 7.45
N THR A 111 32.76 -17.42 7.02
CA THR A 111 32.35 -17.56 5.62
C THR A 111 32.58 -16.25 4.89
N GLN A 112 33.59 -16.25 4.03
CA GLN A 112 33.88 -15.21 3.04
C GLN A 112 32.62 -14.94 2.20
N GLN A 113 31.85 -13.92 2.58
CA GLN A 113 30.65 -13.54 1.87
C GLN A 113 31.06 -12.69 0.67
N SER A 114 30.98 -13.34 -0.49
CA SER A 114 31.15 -12.79 -1.84
C SER A 114 30.56 -11.39 -1.97
N LYS A 115 31.38 -10.45 -2.45
CA LYS A 115 30.98 -9.10 -2.86
C LYS A 115 30.04 -9.19 -4.06
N VAL A 116 28.73 -9.32 -3.82
CA VAL A 116 27.70 -9.05 -4.82
C VAL A 116 26.89 -7.87 -4.34
N ALA A 117 26.86 -6.79 -5.11
CA ALA A 117 26.06 -5.62 -4.79
C ALA A 117 24.57 -6.01 -4.86
N PRO A 118 23.77 -5.71 -3.82
CA PRO A 118 22.34 -6.01 -3.84
C PRO A 118 21.65 -5.24 -4.98
N SER A 119 20.80 -5.92 -5.75
CA SER A 119 19.99 -5.29 -6.80
C SER A 119 18.90 -4.43 -6.14
N SER A 120 19.23 -3.16 -5.86
CA SER A 120 18.35 -2.21 -5.18
C SER A 120 17.56 -1.34 -6.16
N ALA A 121 17.49 -1.70 -7.44
CA ALA A 121 16.81 -0.91 -8.46
C ALA A 121 15.28 -0.89 -8.22
N ALA A 122 14.70 -2.04 -7.86
CA ALA A 122 13.27 -2.16 -7.55
C ALA A 122 12.88 -1.57 -6.19
N SER A 123 13.84 -1.30 -5.31
CA SER A 123 13.60 -0.74 -3.97
C SER A 123 13.82 0.76 -3.90
N ARG A 124 14.18 1.42 -5.01
CA ARG A 124 14.32 2.88 -5.04
C ARG A 124 12.94 3.52 -5.20
N PRO A 125 12.55 4.44 -4.31
CA PRO A 125 11.34 5.24 -4.52
C PRO A 125 11.46 6.02 -5.83
N VAL A 126 10.34 6.13 -6.56
CA VAL A 126 10.24 6.90 -7.82
C VAL A 126 10.50 8.40 -7.60
N LEU A 127 10.40 8.88 -6.36
CA LEU A 127 10.53 10.29 -6.02
C LEU A 127 11.85 10.53 -5.28
N PRO A 128 12.68 11.49 -5.75
CA PRO A 128 13.92 11.83 -5.06
C PRO A 128 13.62 12.56 -3.74
N PRO A 129 14.33 12.23 -2.63
CA PRO A 129 14.32 13.07 -1.44
C PRO A 129 14.98 14.40 -1.78
N HIS A 130 14.37 15.50 -1.35
CA HIS A 130 14.85 16.86 -1.58
C HIS A 130 16.34 17.01 -1.23
N GLY A 131 17.17 17.33 -2.22
CA GLY A 131 18.60 17.57 -2.00
C GLY A 131 19.44 17.30 -3.24
N ASP A 132 19.76 18.39 -3.94
CA ASP A 132 20.77 18.57 -4.97
C ASP A 132 21.85 17.47 -5.11
N GLN A 133 21.88 16.81 -6.28
CA GLN A 133 23.09 16.46 -7.05
C GLN A 133 22.75 15.75 -8.37
N GLY A 134 22.92 16.47 -9.48
CA GLY A 134 23.13 15.92 -10.83
C GLY A 134 21.97 15.09 -11.40
N ALA A 135 20.88 15.74 -11.80
CA ALA A 135 19.82 15.10 -12.57
C ALA A 135 20.37 14.59 -13.92
N ARG A 136 20.85 13.35 -13.93
CA ARG A 136 21.01 12.61 -15.17
C ARG A 136 19.60 12.34 -15.68
N ASN A 137 19.31 12.78 -16.89
CA ASN A 137 18.04 12.54 -17.56
C ASN A 137 17.94 11.05 -17.91
N GLU A 138 17.58 10.24 -16.92
CA GLU A 138 17.39 8.81 -17.05
C GLU A 138 15.87 8.53 -17.06
N VAL A 139 15.42 7.76 -18.05
CA VAL A 139 14.04 7.30 -18.15
C VAL A 139 14.06 5.79 -18.04
N PHE A 140 13.32 5.26 -17.06
CA PHE A 140 13.15 3.83 -16.88
C PHE A 140 11.84 3.41 -17.55
N LEU A 141 11.91 2.43 -18.45
CA LEU A 141 10.76 1.87 -19.15
C LEU A 141 10.63 0.40 -18.71
N ASP A 142 9.47 0.05 -18.16
CA ASP A 142 9.11 -1.33 -17.83
C ASP A 142 8.00 -1.80 -18.78
N VAL A 143 8.25 -2.87 -19.54
CA VAL A 143 7.29 -3.44 -20.50
C VAL A 143 6.74 -4.72 -19.92
N VAL A 144 5.53 -4.64 -19.38
CA VAL A 144 4.83 -5.77 -18.77
C VAL A 144 3.77 -6.31 -19.73
N GLU A 145 4.02 -7.50 -20.30
CA GLU A 145 3.05 -8.23 -21.11
C GLU A 145 2.25 -9.21 -20.25
N ARG A 146 0.90 -9.18 -20.35
CA ARG A 146 0.02 -10.11 -19.63
C ARG A 146 -0.96 -10.79 -20.59
N LEU A 147 -0.71 -12.05 -20.92
CA LEU A 147 -1.61 -12.90 -21.70
C LEU A 147 -2.57 -13.66 -20.77
N THR A 148 -3.87 -13.42 -20.90
CA THR A 148 -4.93 -14.17 -20.18
C THR A 148 -5.71 -15.00 -21.19
N VAL A 149 -5.66 -16.33 -21.11
CA VAL A 149 -6.37 -17.23 -22.03
C VAL A 149 -7.34 -18.11 -21.25
N VAL A 150 -8.60 -18.17 -21.71
CA VAL A 150 -9.59 -19.14 -21.21
C VAL A 150 -9.82 -20.19 -22.30
N ILE A 151 -9.43 -21.44 -22.02
CA ILE A 151 -9.63 -22.56 -22.95
C ILE A 151 -10.84 -23.36 -22.48
N ALA A 152 -11.92 -23.32 -23.25
CA ALA A 152 -13.08 -24.17 -23.02
C ALA A 152 -12.85 -25.58 -23.58
N ALA A 153 -13.51 -26.58 -23.00
CA ALA A 153 -13.38 -27.99 -23.39
C ALA A 153 -13.80 -28.28 -24.85
N ASN A 154 -14.50 -27.36 -25.50
CA ASN A 154 -14.90 -27.45 -26.90
C ASN A 154 -13.81 -27.00 -27.90
N SER A 155 -12.55 -26.89 -27.47
CA SER A 155 -11.40 -26.50 -28.32
C SER A 155 -11.52 -25.14 -29.02
N CYS A 156 -12.43 -24.28 -28.57
CA CYS A 156 -12.55 -22.90 -29.05
C CYS A 156 -11.97 -21.95 -28.00
N ALA A 157 -10.78 -21.42 -28.25
CA ALA A 157 -10.24 -20.32 -27.47
C ALA A 157 -10.90 -19.01 -27.96
N SER A 158 -11.66 -18.34 -27.10
CA SER A 158 -12.13 -16.97 -27.34
C SER A 158 -11.11 -16.00 -26.74
N GLY A 159 -10.51 -15.17 -27.61
CA GLY A 159 -9.55 -14.12 -27.25
C GLY A 159 -10.20 -12.83 -26.79
#